data_AF-A0A4Q4CVC1-F1
#
_entry.id   AF-A0A4Q4CVC1-F1
#
_cell.length_a   1.000
_cell.length_b   1.000
_cell.length_c   1.000
_cell.angle_alpha   90.00
_cell.angle_beta   90.00
_cell.angle_gamma   90.00
#
_symmetry.space_group_name_H-M   'P 1'
#
loop_
_entity.id
_entity.type
_entity.pdbx_description
1 polymer ?
#
loop_
_entity_poly.entity_id
_entity_poly.type
_entity_poly.pdbx_seq_one_letter_code
_entity_poly.pdbx_strand_id
1 'polypeptide(L)'
;ASVYVTRKGGTITTCASTTGFMHEFDNRYLWMNLKRIISSHFANYREAYEANRLIALGKIHPTLSRTYKLEDVGQAALDVHKNLHQGKVGVLALAPEEGLGVRNEEFRAKHLDAINRFRGI
;
A
#
# COMPACT_ATOMS: atom_id res chain seq x y z
N ALA A 1 7.20 -12.40 0.76
CA ALA A 1 8.67 -12.46 0.84
C ALA A 1 9.08 -13.88 1.23
N SER A 2 10.20 -14.42 0.72
CA SER A 2 10.56 -15.83 0.92
C SER A 2 11.95 -15.99 1.55
N VAL A 3 12.03 -16.84 2.58
CA VAL A 3 13.30 -17.16 3.26
C VAL A 3 14.27 -17.86 2.31
N TYR A 4 13.77 -18.67 1.38
CA TYR A 4 14.57 -19.40 0.38
C TYR A 4 15.31 -18.43 -0.57
N VAL A 5 14.57 -17.58 -1.29
CA VAL A 5 15.10 -16.74 -2.39
C VAL A 5 15.91 -15.53 -1.93
N THR A 6 15.77 -15.12 -0.66
CA THR A 6 16.46 -13.93 -0.15
C THR A 6 17.97 -14.09 -0.30
N ARG A 7 18.68 -13.03 -0.71
CA ARG A 7 20.15 -13.04 -0.84
C ARG A 7 20.82 -13.37 0.51
N LYS A 8 22.03 -13.95 0.48
CA LYS A 8 22.89 -14.06 1.66
C LYS A 8 23.09 -12.69 2.34
N GLY A 9 22.89 -12.63 3.65
CA GLY A 9 22.91 -11.40 4.45
C GLY A 9 21.63 -10.55 4.36
N GLY A 10 20.65 -10.97 3.55
CA GLY A 10 19.46 -10.20 3.25
C GLY A 10 18.40 -10.19 4.37
N THR A 11 17.43 -9.30 4.20
CA THR A 11 16.32 -9.10 5.14
C THR A 11 15.00 -9.53 4.52
N ILE A 12 14.22 -10.29 5.27
CA ILE A 12 12.81 -10.54 5.02
C ILE A 12 12.01 -9.64 5.96
N THR A 13 11.32 -8.63 5.44
CA THR A 13 10.42 -7.80 6.26
C THR A 13 8.98 -8.30 6.13
N THR A 14 8.28 -8.45 7.25
CA THR A 14 6.87 -8.89 7.29
C THR A 14 6.03 -7.93 8.13
N CYS A 15 4.79 -7.65 7.69
CA CYS A 15 3.84 -6.81 8.41
C CYS A 15 2.46 -7.43 8.64
N ALA A 16 2.18 -8.56 7.98
CA ALA A 16 0.89 -9.24 8.02
C ALA A 16 1.03 -10.66 7.45
N SER A 17 -0.05 -11.43 7.57
CA SER A 17 -0.11 -12.85 7.19
C SER A 17 -1.46 -13.22 6.57
N THR A 18 -1.81 -12.60 5.44
CA THR A 18 -3.13 -12.73 4.79
C THR A 18 -3.56 -14.19 4.56
N THR A 19 -2.64 -15.07 4.22
CA THR A 19 -2.90 -16.49 3.90
C THR A 19 -2.80 -17.41 5.13
N GLY A 20 -2.54 -16.89 6.33
CA GLY A 20 -2.36 -17.67 7.56
C GLY A 20 -1.12 -17.24 8.36
N PHE A 21 -1.26 -17.09 9.67
CA PHE A 21 -0.22 -16.56 10.56
C PHE A 21 0.79 -17.59 11.07
N MET A 22 0.50 -18.89 10.92
CA MET A 22 1.44 -19.96 11.24
C MET A 22 2.45 -20.10 10.10
N HIS A 23 3.61 -19.46 10.25
CA HIS A 23 4.67 -19.50 9.24
C HIS A 23 5.56 -20.73 9.45
N GLU A 24 5.86 -21.43 8.36
CA GLU A 24 6.84 -22.51 8.32
C GLU A 24 7.86 -22.21 7.22
N PHE A 25 9.14 -22.37 7.54
CA PHE A 25 10.23 -22.22 6.58
C PHE A 25 11.44 -23.05 6.99
N ASP A 26 12.27 -23.39 6.01
CA ASP A 26 13.51 -24.09 6.27
C ASP A 26 14.58 -23.12 6.82
N ASN A 27 14.88 -23.30 8.11
CA ASN A 27 15.79 -22.44 8.86
C ASN A 27 17.24 -22.50 8.37
N ARG A 28 17.65 -23.54 7.61
CA ARG A 28 18.99 -23.63 7.01
C ARG A 28 19.26 -22.44 6.09
N TYR A 29 18.25 -22.05 5.29
CA TYR A 29 18.37 -20.88 4.41
C TYR A 29 18.54 -19.59 5.18
N LEU A 30 18.06 -19.51 6.42
CA LEU A 30 18.18 -18.34 7.28
C LEU A 30 19.58 -18.26 7.91
N TRP A 31 19.95 -19.23 8.76
CA TRP A 31 21.16 -19.12 9.57
C TRP A 31 22.44 -19.28 8.74
N MET A 32 22.49 -20.24 7.80
CA MET A 32 23.71 -20.50 7.01
C MET A 32 24.02 -19.34 6.06
N ASN A 33 22.99 -18.59 5.68
CA ASN A 33 23.12 -17.43 4.82
C ASN A 33 23.00 -16.10 5.56
N LEU A 34 23.09 -16.08 6.90
CA LEU A 34 23.12 -14.86 7.71
C LEU A 34 21.96 -13.90 7.43
N LYS A 35 20.79 -14.43 7.11
CA LYS A 35 19.60 -13.64 6.82
C LYS A 35 18.93 -13.21 8.13
N ARG A 36 18.05 -12.22 8.04
CA ARG A 36 17.21 -11.78 9.17
C ARG A 36 15.76 -11.66 8.75
N ILE A 37 14.87 -11.93 9.69
CA ILE A 37 13.44 -11.65 9.56
C ILE A 37 13.13 -10.47 10.48
N ILE A 38 12.58 -9.39 9.93
CA ILE A 38 12.19 -8.19 10.68
C ILE A 38 10.67 -8.05 10.61
N SER A 39 10.01 -8.04 11.76
CA SER A 39 8.61 -7.65 11.85
C SER A 39 8.50 -6.13 11.79
N SER A 40 7.47 -5.65 11.12
CA SER A 40 7.10 -4.23 11.08
C SER A 40 5.60 -4.13 11.29
N HIS A 41 5.15 -3.14 12.07
CA HIS A 41 3.74 -2.95 12.32
C HIS A 41 3.43 -1.46 12.30
N PHE A 42 2.56 -1.06 11.37
CA PHE A 42 2.21 0.33 11.14
C PHE A 42 3.45 1.22 10.93
N ALA A 43 3.37 2.47 11.35
CA ALA A 43 4.44 3.45 11.33
C ALA A 43 4.29 4.38 12.53
N ASN A 44 5.39 4.78 13.15
CA ASN A 44 5.35 5.85 14.14
C ASN A 44 5.05 7.20 13.45
N TYR A 45 4.78 8.24 14.24
CA TYR A 45 4.38 9.53 13.68
C TYR A 45 5.46 10.18 12.80
N ARG A 46 6.75 9.99 13.13
CA ARG A 46 7.84 10.50 12.32
C ARG A 46 7.90 9.82 10.95
N GLU A 47 7.74 8.50 10.91
CA GLU A 47 7.71 7.73 9.67
C GLU A 47 6.50 8.10 8.81
N ALA A 48 5.32 8.28 9.43
CA ALA A 48 4.13 8.73 8.73
C ALA A 48 4.31 10.14 8.14
N TYR A 49 4.96 11.06 8.87
CA TYR A 49 5.30 12.38 8.37
C TYR A 49 6.24 12.30 7.16
N GLU A 50 7.31 11.51 7.22
CA GLU A 50 8.25 11.35 6.10
C GLU A 50 7.57 10.72 4.88
N ALA A 51 6.71 9.72 5.07
CA ALA A 51 5.92 9.13 3.99
C ALA A 51 5.01 10.18 3.33
N ASN A 52 4.29 10.97 4.12
CA ASN A 52 3.45 12.05 3.60
C ASN A 52 4.27 13.14 2.91
N ARG A 53 5.46 13.47 3.43
CA ARG A 53 6.38 14.44 2.82
C ARG A 53 6.82 13.97 1.43
N LEU A 54 7.12 12.69 1.24
CA LEU A 54 7.46 12.14 -0.08
C LEU A 54 6.28 12.22 -1.07
N ILE A 55 5.05 12.08 -0.60
CA ILE A 55 3.84 12.29 -1.41
C ILE A 55 3.70 13.78 -1.78
N ALA A 56 3.86 14.69 -0.82
CA ALA A 56 3.79 16.13 -1.04
C ALA A 56 4.88 16.63 -2.01
N LEU A 57 6.04 15.97 -2.03
CA LEU A 57 7.13 16.24 -2.98
C LEU A 57 6.94 15.54 -4.35
N GLY A 58 5.86 14.80 -4.57
CA GLY A 58 5.57 14.12 -5.83
C GLY A 58 6.52 12.97 -6.13
N LYS A 59 7.19 12.40 -5.13
CA LYS A 59 8.08 11.22 -5.27
C LYS A 59 7.32 9.91 -5.13
N ILE A 60 6.20 9.92 -4.42
CA ILE A 60 5.27 8.80 -4.26
C ILE A 60 3.89 9.29 -4.68
N HIS A 61 3.16 8.47 -5.43
CA HIS A 61 1.82 8.80 -5.94
C HIS A 61 0.78 7.85 -5.35
N PRO A 62 -0.47 8.30 -5.17
CA PRO A 62 -1.55 7.43 -4.71
C PRO A 62 -1.82 6.31 -5.72
N THR A 63 -2.35 5.19 -5.23
CA THR A 63 -2.67 4.01 -6.05
C THR A 63 -4.16 3.70 -6.02
N LEU A 64 -4.99 4.76 -6.00
CA LEU A 64 -6.44 4.67 -5.98
C LEU A 64 -6.95 4.09 -7.30
N SER A 65 -7.71 3.00 -7.23
CA SER A 65 -8.26 2.33 -8.41
C SER A 65 -9.75 2.54 -8.60
N ARG A 66 -10.50 2.51 -7.49
CA ARG A 66 -11.95 2.73 -7.49
C ARG A 66 -12.37 3.55 -6.29
N THR A 67 -13.42 4.34 -6.48
CA THR A 67 -14.03 5.16 -5.44
C THR A 67 -15.50 4.77 -5.28
N TYR A 68 -15.96 4.66 -4.05
CA TYR A 68 -17.35 4.39 -3.68
C TYR A 68 -17.92 5.58 -2.93
N LYS A 69 -19.25 5.68 -2.87
CA LYS A 69 -19.93 6.57 -1.95
C LYS A 69 -19.94 5.96 -0.54
N LEU A 70 -20.19 6.79 0.48
CA LEU A 70 -20.28 6.34 1.87
C LEU A 70 -21.34 5.27 2.07
N GLU A 71 -22.48 5.40 1.39
CA GLU A 71 -23.59 4.42 1.39
C GLU A 71 -23.20 3.04 0.86
N ASP A 72 -22.16 2.96 0.02
CA ASP A 72 -21.68 1.73 -0.62
C ASP A 72 -20.45 1.12 0.09
N VAL A 73 -20.12 1.57 1.31
CA VAL A 73 -18.92 1.09 2.04
C VAL A 73 -18.92 -0.44 2.26
N GLY A 74 -20.10 -1.05 2.37
CA GLY A 74 -20.24 -2.51 2.44
C GLY A 74 -19.74 -3.21 1.18
N GLN A 75 -20.07 -2.67 0.00
CA GLN A 75 -19.57 -3.19 -1.27
C GLN A 75 -18.07 -2.92 -1.43
N ALA A 76 -17.58 -1.75 -1.03
CA ALA A 76 -16.16 -1.43 -1.03
C ALA A 76 -15.35 -2.46 -0.20
N ALA A 77 -15.83 -2.80 0.99
CA ALA A 77 -15.20 -3.80 1.84
C ALA A 77 -15.27 -5.22 1.23
N LEU A 78 -16.40 -5.58 0.60
CA LEU A 78 -16.56 -6.87 -0.07
C LEU A 78 -15.58 -7.04 -1.24
N ASP A 79 -15.39 -5.99 -2.05
CA ASP A 79 -14.46 -6.01 -3.18
C ASP A 79 -13.00 -6.12 -2.72
N VAL A 80 -12.67 -5.54 -1.56
CA VAL A 80 -11.38 -5.78 -0.91
C VAL A 80 -11.27 -7.22 -0.42
N HIS A 81 -12.28 -7.72 0.28
CA HIS A 81 -12.29 -9.08 0.81
C HIS A 81 -12.16 -10.16 -0.28
N LYS A 82 -12.75 -9.92 -1.46
CA LYS A 82 -12.71 -10.82 -2.61
C LYS A 82 -11.56 -10.56 -3.57
N ASN A 83 -10.65 -9.61 -3.27
CA ASN A 83 -9.54 -9.22 -4.14
C ASN A 83 -9.98 -8.79 -5.56
N LEU A 84 -11.12 -8.10 -5.69
CA LEU A 84 -11.71 -7.70 -6.98
C LEU A 84 -11.21 -6.34 -7.50
N HIS A 85 -10.07 -5.86 -7.01
CA HIS A 85 -9.49 -4.57 -7.36
C HIS A 85 -7.97 -4.67 -7.38
N GLN A 86 -7.31 -3.83 -8.18
CA GLN A 86 -5.85 -3.66 -8.13
C GLN A 86 -5.52 -2.26 -7.62
N GLY A 87 -4.91 -2.14 -6.45
CA GLY A 87 -4.57 -0.85 -5.84
C GLY A 87 -5.32 -0.60 -4.54
N LYS A 88 -5.83 0.61 -4.35
CA LYS A 88 -6.60 1.02 -3.16
C LYS A 88 -8.04 1.36 -3.56
N VAL A 89 -8.98 0.96 -2.72
CA VAL A 89 -10.37 1.42 -2.78
C VAL A 89 -10.54 2.65 -1.88
N GLY A 90 -11.09 3.73 -2.43
CA GLY A 90 -11.45 4.95 -1.70
C GLY A 90 -12.96 5.02 -1.43
N VAL A 91 -13.34 5.78 -0.40
CA VAL A 91 -14.73 6.04 -0.05
C VAL A 91 -14.92 7.55 0.13
N LEU A 92 -15.85 8.13 -0.61
CA LEU A 92 -16.29 9.51 -0.42
C LEU A 92 -17.09 9.57 0.88
N ALA A 93 -16.61 10.37 1.84
CA ALA A 93 -17.34 10.67 3.07
C ALA A 93 -18.20 11.93 2.88
N LEU A 94 -17.70 13.08 3.31
CA LEU A 94 -18.40 14.37 3.12
C LEU A 94 -18.21 14.98 1.73
N ALA A 95 -17.24 14.48 0.95
CA ALA A 95 -17.03 14.96 -0.42
C ALA A 95 -18.19 14.46 -1.31
N PRO A 96 -18.93 15.36 -1.99
CA PRO A 96 -20.09 14.96 -2.78
C PRO A 96 -19.71 14.23 -4.09
N GLU A 97 -18.50 14.42 -4.57
CA GLU A 97 -18.00 13.84 -5.82
C GLU A 97 -16.47 13.68 -5.81
N GLU A 98 -15.95 12.92 -6.77
CA GLU A 98 -14.51 12.78 -7.00
C GLU A 98 -13.88 14.07 -7.56
N GLY A 99 -12.55 14.18 -7.46
CA GLY A 99 -11.80 15.27 -8.09
C GLY A 99 -11.72 16.58 -7.29
N LEU A 100 -12.42 16.66 -6.15
CA LEU A 100 -12.35 17.82 -5.26
C LEU A 100 -11.07 17.85 -4.40
N GLY A 101 -10.76 19.04 -3.85
CA GLY A 101 -9.73 19.23 -2.81
C GLY A 101 -8.33 19.58 -3.30
N VAL A 102 -8.10 19.65 -4.62
CA VAL A 102 -6.83 20.10 -5.18
C VAL A 102 -6.66 21.60 -4.97
N ARG A 103 -5.50 22.02 -4.43
CA ARG A 103 -5.16 23.44 -4.20
C ARG A 103 -3.95 23.92 -5.01
N ASN A 104 -3.27 23.00 -5.68
CA ASN A 104 -2.13 23.29 -6.56
C ASN A 104 -2.28 22.46 -7.84
N GLU A 105 -3.05 23.00 -8.78
CA GLU A 105 -3.37 22.34 -10.04
C GLU A 105 -2.13 22.17 -10.93
N GLU A 106 -1.23 23.15 -10.96
CA GLU A 106 -0.01 23.08 -11.77
C GLU A 106 0.89 21.92 -11.33
N PHE A 107 1.04 21.71 -10.02
CA PHE A 107 1.79 20.57 -9.50
C PHE A 107 1.09 19.24 -9.80
N ARG A 108 -0.23 19.17 -9.64
CA ARG A 108 -1.01 17.96 -9.96
C ARG A 108 -0.87 17.59 -11.43
N ALA A 109 -0.97 18.57 -12.34
CA ALA A 109 -0.90 18.36 -13.77
C ALA A 109 0.41 17.67 -14.20
N LYS A 110 1.54 18.02 -13.57
CA LYS A 110 2.86 17.40 -13.83
C LYS A 110 2.94 15.90 -13.50
N HIS A 111 2.03 15.41 -12.65
CA HIS A 111 2.05 14.03 -12.14
C HIS A 111 0.77 13.25 -12.44
N LEU A 112 -0.12 13.77 -13.28
CA LEU A 112 -1.49 13.26 -13.45
C LEU A 112 -1.53 11.77 -13.85
N ASP A 113 -0.69 11.37 -14.80
CA ASP A 113 -0.62 9.97 -15.26
C ASP A 113 -0.16 9.02 -14.14
N ALA A 114 0.79 9.48 -13.32
CA ALA A 114 1.28 8.68 -12.20
C ALA A 114 0.24 8.61 -11.06
N ILE A 115 -0.53 9.68 -10.83
CA ILE A 115 -1.64 9.73 -9.87
C ILE A 115 -2.77 8.79 -10.29
N ASN A 116 -3.08 8.71 -11.59
CA ASN A 116 -4.18 7.92 -12.13
C ASN A 116 -3.77 6.52 -12.61
N ARG A 117 -2.53 6.08 -12.34
CA ARG A 117 -1.96 4.82 -12.85
C ARG A 117 -2.82 3.58 -12.58
N PHE A 118 -3.57 3.58 -11.48
CA PHE A 118 -4.39 2.45 -11.06
C PHE A 118 -5.88 2.58 -11.43
N ARG A 119 -6.28 3.67 -12.09
CA ARG A 119 -7.68 3.86 -12.52
C ARG A 119 -7.99 2.96 -13.73
N GLY A 120 -9.15 2.31 -13.69
CA GLY A 120 -9.65 1.49 -14.81
C GLY A 120 -9.02 0.09 -14.94
N ILE A 121 -8.32 -0.37 -13.89
CA ILE A 121 -7.73 -1.72 -13.77
C ILE A 121 -8.54 -2.52 -12.74
#